data_AF-A0A2A4T1H7-F1
#
_entry.id   AF-A0A2A4T1H7-F1
#
_cell.length_a   1.000
_cell.length_b   1.000
_cell.length_c   1.000
_cell.angle_alpha   90.00
_cell.angle_beta   90.00
_cell.angle_gamma   90.00
#
_symmetry.space_group_name_H-M   'P 1'
#
loop_
_entity.id
_entity.type
_entity.pdbx_description
1 polymer ?
#
loop_
_entity_poly.entity_id
_entity_poly.type
_entity_poly.pdbx_seq_one_letter_code
_entity_poly.pdbx_strand_id
1 'polypeptide(L)' 'MQITEQYKGFGGVDYILEYHDADSFNELPYSQCRQVYGVCFHDDKLVIGYGGRKKNWGLIGGEIEKDESGEFVY' A
#
# COMPACT_ATOMS: atom_id res chain seq x y z
N MET A 1 -2.50 -14.50 10.19
CA MET A 1 -1.09 -14.96 9.96
C MET A 1 -0.18 -13.75 9.93
N GLN A 2 1.01 -13.76 10.57
CA GLN A 2 1.94 -12.61 10.53
C GLN A 2 3.26 -13.01 9.85
N ILE A 3 3.61 -12.31 8.77
CA ILE A 3 4.85 -12.51 8.01
C ILE A 3 5.64 -11.21 8.06
N THR A 4 6.93 -11.28 8.38
CA THR A 4 7.83 -10.12 8.34
C THR A 4 9.04 -10.43 7.49
N GLU A 5 9.35 -9.57 6.52
CA GLU A 5 10.51 -9.70 5.64
C GLU A 5 11.32 -8.39 5.59
N GLN A 6 12.63 -8.52 5.43
CA GLN A 6 13.51 -7.39 5.15
C GLN A 6 13.77 -7.28 3.66
N TYR A 7 13.58 -6.10 3.10
CA TYR A 7 13.75 -5.84 1.68
C TYR A 7 14.65 -4.63 1.46
N LYS A 8 15.71 -4.81 0.66
CA LYS A 8 16.57 -3.70 0.25
C LYS A 8 16.02 -3.08 -1.02
N GLY A 9 15.48 -1.87 -0.91
CA GLY A 9 14.91 -1.17 -2.05
C GLY A 9 15.97 -0.65 -3.01
N PHE A 10 15.53 -0.29 -4.21
CA PHE A 10 16.39 0.18 -5.30
C PHE A 10 17.29 1.38 -4.90
N GLY A 11 16.80 2.25 -4.02
CA GLY A 11 17.57 3.38 -3.49
C GLY A 11 18.59 3.03 -2.40
N GLY A 12 18.80 1.75 -2.09
CA GLY A 12 19.69 1.29 -1.01
C GLY A 12 19.10 1.41 0.40
N VAL A 13 17.83 1.82 0.51
CA VAL A 13 17.08 1.91 1.76
C VAL A 13 16.56 0.53 2.14
N ASP A 14 16.73 0.14 3.39
CA ASP A 14 16.18 -1.10 3.94
C ASP A 14 14.74 -0.88 4.42
N TYR A 15 13.86 -1.79 4.03
CA TYR A 15 12.44 -1.79 4.34
C TYR A 15 12.10 -3.03 5.17
N ILE A 16 11.16 -2.86 6.10
CA ILE A 16 10.51 -3.97 6.81
C ILE A 16 9.12 -4.09 6.20
N LEU A 17 8.82 -5.27 5.65
CA LEU A 17 7.51 -5.61 5.09
C LEU A 17 6.79 -6.49 6.11
N GLU A 18 5.61 -6.06 6.54
CA GLU A 18 4.78 -6.79 7.49
C GLU A 18 3.44 -7.10 6.85
N TYR A 19 3.07 -8.37 6.84
CA TYR A 19 1.78 -8.85 6.35
C TYR A 19 1.03 -9.48 7.50
N HIS A 20 -0.20 -9.02 7.72
CA HIS A 20 -1.10 -9.63 8.68
C HIS A 20 -2.55 -9.46 8.23
N ASP A 21 -3.39 -10.37 8.71
CA ASP A 21 -4.84 -10.20 8.58
C ASP A 21 -5.26 -9.04 9.47
N ALA A 22 -6.00 -8.08 8.91
CA ALA A 22 -6.42 -6.87 9.60
C ALA A 22 -7.91 -6.62 9.37
N ASP A 23 -8.66 -6.50 10.46
CA ASP A 23 -10.06 -6.06 10.43
C ASP A 23 -10.17 -4.53 10.62
N SER A 24 -9.08 -3.87 10.99
CA SER A 24 -8.95 -2.42 11.11
C SER A 24 -7.50 -2.00 10.90
N PHE A 25 -7.27 -0.72 10.66
CA PHE A 25 -5.93 -0.12 10.51
C PHE A 25 -5.65 0.96 11.56
N ASN A 26 -6.42 0.97 12.65
CA ASN A 26 -6.40 2.03 13.67
C ASN A 26 -5.06 2.12 14.43
N GLU A 27 -4.30 1.02 14.45
CA GLU A 27 -2.98 0.93 15.05
C GLU A 27 -1.89 1.58 14.20
N LEU A 28 -2.16 1.87 12.92
CA LEU A 28 -1.18 2.50 12.05
C LEU A 28 -0.93 3.96 12.48
N PRO A 29 0.34 4.40 12.50
CA PRO A 29 0.67 5.80 12.76
C PRO A 29 0.32 6.64 11.52
N TYR A 30 -0.95 6.97 11.32
CA TYR A 30 -1.46 7.69 10.13
C TYR A 30 -0.70 8.99 9.81
N SER A 31 -0.14 9.67 10.81
CA SER A 31 0.70 10.86 10.62
C SER A 31 2.01 10.58 9.86
N GLN A 32 2.44 9.33 9.78
CA GLN A 32 3.62 8.86 9.05
C GLN A 32 3.25 8.19 7.72
N CYS A 33 1.97 7.86 7.53
CA CYS A 33 1.46 7.29 6.29
C CYS A 33 1.44 8.38 5.20
N ARG A 34 2.10 8.12 4.07
CA ARG A 34 2.14 9.05 2.93
C ARG A 34 1.32 8.57 1.75
N GLN A 35 1.23 7.26 1.57
CA GLN A 35 0.63 6.65 0.39
C GLN A 35 -0.12 5.39 0.80
N VAL A 36 -1.22 5.12 0.10
CA VAL A 36 -1.95 3.87 0.22
C VAL A 36 -2.24 3.29 -1.16
N TYR A 37 -2.14 1.97 -1.25
CA TYR A 37 -2.36 1.20 -2.46
C TYR A 37 -3.28 0.02 -2.17
N GLY A 38 -4.24 -0.21 -3.06
CA GLY A 38 -5.08 -1.40 -3.07
C GLY A 38 -4.46 -2.50 -3.93
N VAL A 39 -4.47 -3.72 -3.41
CA VAL A 39 -4.03 -4.94 -4.10
C VAL A 39 -5.26 -5.83 -4.29
N CYS A 40 -5.69 -6.04 -5.53
CA CYS A 40 -6.85 -6.86 -5.86
C CYS A 40 -6.43 -8.00 -6.79
N PHE A 41 -6.84 -9.23 -6.45
CA PHE A 41 -6.61 -10.43 -7.23
C PHE A 41 -7.90 -10.90 -7.90
N HIS A 42 -7.86 -11.18 -9.20
CA HIS A 42 -8.96 -11.74 -9.98
C HIS A 42 -8.43 -12.81 -10.93
N ASP A 43 -8.94 -14.05 -10.81
CA ASP A 43 -8.50 -15.22 -11.59
C ASP A 43 -6.96 -15.38 -11.64
N ASP A 44 -6.33 -15.41 -10.46
CA ASP A 44 -4.88 -15.50 -10.25
C ASP A 44 -4.06 -14.36 -10.90
N LYS A 45 -4.69 -13.25 -11.26
CA LYS A 45 -4.05 -12.06 -11.80
C LYS A 45 -4.18 -10.89 -10.85
N LEU A 46 -3.16 -10.04 -10.85
CA LEU A 46 -3.16 -8.78 -10.11
C LEU A 46 -3.79 -7.68 -10.96
N VAL A 47 -4.74 -6.94 -10.39
CA VAL A 47 -5.31 -5.75 -11.02
C VAL A 47 -4.32 -4.59 -10.92
N ILE A 48 -3.94 -4.04 -12.07
CA ILE A 48 -3.06 -2.87 -12.21
C ILE A 48 -3.69 -1.83 -13.14
N GLY A 49 -3.39 -0.55 -12.91
CA GLY A 49 -3.87 0.56 -13.72
C GLY A 49 -2.75 1.24 -14.48
N TYR A 50 -3.04 1.69 -15.70
CA TYR A 50 -2.15 2.58 -16.45
C TYR A 50 -2.51 4.04 -16.19
N GLY A 51 -1.57 4.83 -15.67
CA GLY A 51 -1.84 6.24 -15.41
C GLY A 51 -0.81 6.94 -14.55
N GLY A 52 -1.32 7.83 -13.68
CA GLY A 52 -0.53 8.67 -12.80
C GLY A 52 0.32 9.72 -13.52
N ARG A 53 1.10 10.49 -12.74
CA ARG A 53 2.02 11.52 -13.27
C ARG A 53 3.11 10.94 -14.18
N LYS A 54 3.50 9.69 -13.94
CA LYS A 54 4.58 8.99 -14.67
C LYS A 54 4.10 8.25 -15.93
N LYS A 55 2.79 8.20 -16.19
CA LYS A 55 2.20 7.47 -17.33
C LYS A 55 2.73 6.04 -17.44
N ASN A 56 2.61 5.28 -16.35
CA ASN A 56 3.08 3.90 -16.27
C ASN A 56 2.02 2.98 -15.64
N TRP A 57 2.22 1.66 -15.75
CA TRP A 57 1.46 0.63 -15.06
C TRP A 57 1.89 0.51 -13.59
N GLY A 58 0.93 0.42 -12.68
CA GLY A 58 1.20 0.25 -11.25
C GLY A 58 -0.04 -0.14 -10.45
N LEU A 59 0.16 -0.32 -9.15
CA LEU A 59 -0.93 -0.54 -8.20
C LEU A 59 -1.87 0.66 -8.18
N ILE A 60 -3.14 0.38 -7.95
CA ILE A 60 -4.16 1.42 -7.79
C ILE A 60 -4.01 2.02 -6.40
N GLY A 61 -3.76 3.33 -6.32
CA GLY A 61 -3.51 4.01 -5.05
C GLY A 61 -3.08 5.46 -5.25
N GLY A 62 -2.81 6.13 -4.14
CA GLY A 62 -2.54 7.56 -4.12
C GLY A 62 -1.83 8.05 -2.86
N GLU A 63 -1.49 9.33 -2.89
CA GLU A 63 -1.07 10.07 -1.70
C GLU A 63 -2.31 10.37 -0.86
N ILE A 64 -2.18 10.25 0.47
CA ILE A 64 -3.27 10.58 1.39
C ILE A 64 -3.41 12.11 1.42
N GLU A 65 -4.62 12.62 1.14
CA GLU A 65 -4.87 14.05 1.20
C GLU A 65 -4.93 14.57 2.64
N LYS A 66 -4.70 15.87 2.80
CA LYS A 66 -4.80 16.51 4.10
C LYS A 66 -6.24 16.39 4.60
N ASP A 67 -6.40 15.84 5.80
CA ASP A 67 -7.68 15.60 6.48
C ASP A 67 -8.49 14.39 5.97
N GLU A 68 -7.94 13.54 5.09
CA GLU A 68 -8.52 12.22 4.81
C GLU A 68 -8.37 11.29 6.01
N SER A 69 -9.48 10.65 6.42
CA SER A 69 -9.44 9.50 7.30
C SER A 69 -8.86 8.32 6.52
N GLY A 70 -7.80 7.69 7.01
CA GLY A 70 -7.23 6.48 6.40
C GLY A 70 -8.10 5.22 6.58
N GLU A 71 -9.41 5.39 6.67
CA GLU A 71 -10.39 4.32 6.78
C GLU A 71 -10.80 3.91 5.36
N PHE A 72 -10.31 2.75 4.94
CA PHE A 72 -10.66 2.14 3.66
C PHE A 72 -11.95 1.34 3.86
N VAL A 73 -13.05 1.83 3.30
CA VAL A 73 -14.34 1.13 3.33
C VAL A 73 -14.31 0.05 2.24
N TYR A 74 -14.38 -1.22 2.65
CA TYR A 74 -14.55 -2.38 1.77
C TYR A 74 -15.97 -2.47 1.20
#